data_AF-S7XGV6-F1
#
_entry.id   AF-S7XGV6-F1
#
_cell.length_a   1.000
_cell.length_b   1.000
_cell.length_c   1.000
_cell.angle_alpha   90.00
_cell.angle_beta   90.00
_cell.angle_gamma   90.00
#
_symmetry.space_group_name_H-M   'P 1'
#
loop_
_entity.id
_entity.type
_entity.pdbx_description
1 polymer ?
#
loop_
_entity_poly.entity_id
_entity_poly.type
_entity_poly.pdbx_seq_one_letter_code
_entity_poly.pdbx_strand_id
1 'polypeptide(L)'
;MIKYFALLLPLILFYPFFGLPFVIFYYIVYFYNCRKPKIISSNDSLDRQFLEKRFFPFILGFNFVLQTLIDKFRFIKEKRNMFYLTNNDGGRFSVTVSENETLENIIIIHGFASSCDSTYVVNFEKKLKENNYRVFCMNMRGVQCELETPEFFHIGYTKDLKFLIEYIIENYQGNISLLGFSLGGSWITKFLGEYSDKNFMKRIKCGMAISSPLDFHHISKLETNLLHKLTINRIVANKLKQFILKYPIIYKHCNLSENDVQNLSITQDIDENITMKIFNYSTMEEYYIKNSAVTNMHLINKPVLIIISEDDMVSPLNKKILKACENNKNIILVITKRGGHIGFYGNDLSQSYIEGAVLDFLKYH
;
A
#
# COMPACT_ATOMS: atom_id res chain seq x y z
N MET A 1 -7.82 -22.70 -20.31
CA MET A 1 -8.87 -22.19 -21.23
C MET A 1 -9.17 -20.70 -21.01
N ILE A 2 -9.46 -20.24 -19.78
CA ILE A 2 -9.81 -18.83 -19.47
C ILE A 2 -8.76 -17.81 -19.93
N LYS A 3 -7.46 -18.12 -19.80
CA LYS A 3 -6.35 -17.22 -20.22
C LYS A 3 -6.39 -16.80 -21.69
N TYR A 4 -6.84 -17.68 -22.59
CA TYR A 4 -6.91 -17.40 -24.03
C TYR A 4 -8.24 -16.79 -24.45
N PHE A 5 -9.33 -17.10 -23.74
CA PHE A 5 -10.64 -16.52 -24.03
C PHE A 5 -10.66 -15.01 -23.77
N ALA A 6 -9.98 -14.56 -22.70
CA ALA A 6 -9.83 -13.14 -22.42
C ALA A 6 -9.17 -12.38 -23.59
N LEU A 7 -8.25 -13.03 -24.30
CA LEU A 7 -7.60 -12.41 -25.46
C LEU A 7 -8.56 -12.15 -26.61
N LEU A 8 -9.74 -12.78 -26.68
CA LEU A 8 -10.75 -12.52 -27.70
C LEU A 8 -11.71 -11.36 -27.34
N LEU A 9 -11.70 -10.88 -26.09
CA LEU A 9 -12.61 -9.83 -25.63
C LEU A 9 -12.50 -8.52 -26.42
N PRO A 10 -11.30 -7.98 -26.73
CA PRO A 10 -11.20 -6.76 -27.54
C PRO A 10 -11.78 -6.94 -28.94
N LEU A 11 -11.64 -8.13 -29.54
CA LEU A 11 -12.25 -8.45 -30.82
C LEU A 11 -13.78 -8.40 -30.72
N ILE A 12 -14.38 -8.97 -29.67
CA ILE A 12 -15.84 -8.97 -29.50
C ILE A 12 -16.37 -7.57 -29.18
N LEU A 13 -15.67 -6.82 -28.32
CA LEU A 13 -16.17 -5.56 -27.77
C LEU A 13 -15.88 -4.34 -28.65
N PHE A 14 -14.73 -4.30 -29.33
CA PHE A 14 -14.31 -3.11 -30.09
C PHE A 14 -14.53 -3.27 -31.59
N TYR A 15 -14.46 -4.48 -32.14
CA TYR A 15 -14.66 -4.69 -33.58
C TYR A 15 -16.00 -4.15 -34.11
N PRO A 16 -17.16 -4.36 -33.44
CA PRO A 16 -18.45 -3.89 -33.95
C PRO A 16 -18.55 -2.36 -34.05
N PHE A 17 -17.75 -1.62 -33.27
CA PHE A 17 -17.82 -0.17 -33.17
C PHE A 17 -16.66 0.55 -33.88
N PHE A 18 -15.48 -0.08 -33.93
CA PHE A 18 -14.23 0.56 -34.37
C PHE A 18 -13.49 -0.22 -35.48
N GLY A 19 -13.98 -1.42 -35.82
CA GLY A 19 -13.41 -2.26 -36.89
C GLY A 19 -12.07 -2.92 -36.56
N LEU A 20 -11.58 -3.73 -37.50
CA LEU A 20 -10.35 -4.52 -37.36
C LEU A 20 -9.07 -3.68 -37.11
N PRO A 21 -8.84 -2.55 -37.80
CA PRO A 21 -7.60 -1.78 -37.63
C PRO A 21 -7.41 -1.29 -36.20
N PHE A 22 -8.49 -0.84 -35.55
CA PHE A 22 -8.45 -0.40 -34.16
C PHE A 22 -8.10 -1.56 -33.22
N VAL A 23 -8.70 -2.73 -33.42
CA VAL A 23 -8.42 -3.93 -32.62
C VAL A 23 -6.95 -4.36 -32.78
N ILE A 24 -6.40 -4.35 -34.00
CA ILE A 24 -4.98 -4.65 -34.23
C ILE A 24 -4.09 -3.65 -33.49
N PHE A 25 -4.36 -2.35 -33.66
CA PHE A 25 -3.62 -1.29 -32.95
C PHE A 25 -3.68 -1.49 -31.43
N TYR A 26 -4.86 -1.83 -30.90
CA TYR A 26 -5.07 -2.13 -29.49
C TYR A 26 -4.16 -3.28 -29.01
N TYR A 27 -4.12 -4.41 -29.73
CA TYR A 27 -3.22 -5.51 -29.37
C TYR A 27 -1.74 -5.12 -29.44
N ILE A 28 -1.33 -4.33 -30.43
CA ILE A 28 0.05 -3.83 -30.52
C ILE A 28 0.39 -3.02 -29.26
N VAL A 29 -0.48 -2.10 -28.85
CA VAL A 29 -0.29 -1.33 -27.61
C VAL A 29 -0.29 -2.25 -26.38
N TYR A 30 -1.20 -3.22 -26.30
CA TYR A 30 -1.26 -4.16 -25.19
C TYR A 30 0.04 -4.96 -25.05
N PHE A 31 0.49 -5.63 -26.11
CA PHE A 31 1.71 -6.44 -26.06
C PHE A 31 2.98 -5.60 -25.91
N TYR A 32 2.98 -4.34 -26.36
CA TYR A 32 4.05 -3.39 -26.05
C TYR A 32 4.20 -3.15 -24.54
N ASN A 33 3.08 -3.16 -23.79
CA ASN A 33 3.06 -2.99 -22.34
C ASN A 33 3.35 -4.29 -21.56
N CYS A 34 3.20 -5.46 -22.19
CA CYS A 34 3.54 -6.77 -21.61
C CYS A 34 5.07 -6.98 -21.58
N ARG A 35 5.75 -6.38 -20.58
CA ARG A 35 7.21 -6.43 -20.43
C ARG A 35 7.65 -7.10 -19.13
N LYS A 36 8.92 -7.51 -19.11
CA LYS A 36 9.56 -7.85 -17.85
C LYS A 36 9.66 -6.58 -16.99
N PRO A 37 9.41 -6.66 -15.67
CA PRO A 37 9.63 -5.54 -14.77
C PRO A 37 11.09 -5.09 -14.79
N LYS A 38 11.32 -3.78 -14.61
CA LYS A 38 12.66 -3.26 -14.35
C LYS A 38 12.98 -3.48 -12.88
N ILE A 39 14.10 -4.14 -12.58
CA ILE A 39 14.54 -4.41 -11.23
C ILE A 39 15.74 -3.50 -10.91
N ILE A 40 15.71 -2.85 -9.76
CA ILE A 40 16.78 -2.03 -9.21
C ILE A 40 17.14 -2.62 -7.85
N SER A 41 18.37 -3.13 -7.74
CA SER A 41 18.93 -3.63 -6.49
C SER A 41 20.45 -3.60 -6.61
N SER A 42 21.15 -3.30 -5.52
CA SER A 42 22.61 -3.41 -5.45
C SER A 42 23.08 -4.78 -4.95
N ASN A 43 22.15 -5.75 -4.80
CA ASN A 43 22.45 -7.09 -4.32
C ASN A 43 22.03 -8.15 -5.35
N ASP A 44 23.00 -8.63 -6.13
CA ASP A 44 22.78 -9.60 -7.21
C ASP A 44 22.63 -11.05 -6.73
N SER A 45 22.78 -11.33 -5.43
CA SER A 45 22.67 -12.68 -4.88
C SER A 45 21.23 -13.11 -4.53
N LEU A 46 20.24 -12.27 -4.81
CA LEU A 46 18.84 -12.54 -4.48
C LEU A 46 18.21 -13.37 -5.60
N ASP A 47 17.56 -14.50 -5.26
CA ASP A 47 16.79 -15.25 -6.25
C ASP A 47 15.60 -14.38 -6.70
N ARG A 48 15.54 -14.10 -8.00
CA ARG A 48 14.60 -13.16 -8.64
C ARG A 48 13.69 -13.87 -9.63
N GLN A 49 13.63 -15.21 -9.62
CA GLN A 49 12.93 -15.97 -10.66
C GLN A 49 11.48 -15.54 -10.89
N PHE A 50 10.72 -15.21 -9.83
CA PHE A 50 9.36 -14.68 -10.04
C PHE A 50 9.35 -13.20 -10.43
N LEU A 51 10.24 -12.38 -9.87
CA LEU A 51 10.31 -10.94 -10.15
C LEU A 51 10.64 -10.63 -11.62
N GLU A 52 11.33 -11.55 -12.31
CA GLU A 52 11.67 -11.42 -13.73
C GLU A 52 10.59 -11.94 -14.68
N LYS A 53 9.49 -12.51 -14.17
CA LYS A 53 8.38 -12.97 -15.01
C LYS A 53 7.73 -11.78 -15.69
N ARG A 54 7.45 -11.94 -16.99
CA ARG A 54 6.73 -10.94 -17.77
C ARG A 54 5.34 -10.76 -17.17
N PHE A 55 5.00 -9.52 -16.83
CA PHE A 55 3.66 -9.19 -16.36
C PHE A 55 2.75 -8.95 -17.56
N PHE A 56 1.62 -9.66 -17.59
CA PHE A 56 0.56 -9.50 -18.58
C PHE A 56 -0.66 -8.89 -17.90
N PRO A 57 -0.84 -7.56 -17.93
CA PRO A 57 -1.98 -6.92 -17.29
C PRO A 57 -3.30 -7.42 -17.89
N PHE A 58 -4.39 -7.30 -17.14
CA PHE A 58 -5.73 -7.60 -17.65
C PHE A 58 -5.98 -6.84 -18.96
N ILE A 59 -6.37 -7.57 -20.01
CA ILE A 59 -6.39 -7.03 -21.36
C ILE A 59 -7.41 -5.92 -21.57
N LEU A 60 -8.46 -5.78 -20.77
CA LEU A 60 -9.37 -4.63 -20.82
C LEU A 60 -9.01 -3.52 -19.80
N GLY A 61 -7.95 -3.70 -19.01
CA GLY A 61 -7.42 -2.72 -18.07
C GLY A 61 -6.50 -1.72 -18.76
N PHE A 62 -6.93 -1.08 -19.85
CA PHE A 62 -6.06 -0.18 -20.63
C PHE A 62 -5.74 1.16 -19.94
N ASN A 63 -6.46 1.50 -18.87
CA ASN A 63 -6.25 2.67 -18.02
C ASN A 63 -5.99 2.24 -16.56
N PHE A 64 -5.07 2.94 -15.88
CA PHE A 64 -4.72 2.72 -14.47
C PHE A 64 -5.93 2.74 -13.52
N VAL A 65 -6.95 3.56 -13.78
CA VAL A 65 -8.20 3.60 -13.00
C VAL A 65 -8.95 2.28 -13.12
N LEU A 66 -9.12 1.78 -14.35
CA LEU A 66 -9.79 0.50 -14.59
C LEU A 66 -9.01 -0.65 -13.96
N GLN A 67 -7.67 -0.64 -14.06
CA GLN A 67 -6.83 -1.64 -13.39
C GLN A 67 -7.07 -1.68 -11.88
N THR A 68 -7.11 -0.51 -11.24
CA THR A 68 -7.38 -0.40 -9.79
C THR A 68 -8.80 -0.84 -9.42
N LEU A 69 -9.80 -0.57 -10.26
CA LEU A 69 -11.20 -0.89 -9.96
C LEU A 69 -11.55 -2.38 -10.11
N ILE A 70 -10.74 -3.15 -10.85
CA ILE A 70 -10.98 -4.58 -11.10
C ILE A 70 -11.00 -5.42 -9.82
N ASP A 71 -10.28 -4.98 -8.77
CA ASP A 71 -10.26 -5.69 -7.48
C ASP A 71 -11.66 -5.96 -6.94
N LYS A 72 -12.61 -5.03 -7.19
CA LYS A 72 -14.00 -5.12 -6.71
C LYS A 72 -14.76 -6.34 -7.22
N PHE A 73 -14.28 -7.01 -8.29
CA PHE A 73 -14.92 -8.19 -8.85
C PHE A 73 -14.44 -9.51 -8.23
N ARG A 74 -13.40 -9.51 -7.36
CA ARG A 74 -12.86 -10.72 -6.72
C ARG A 74 -13.48 -10.97 -5.35
N PHE A 75 -14.80 -10.85 -5.23
CA PHE A 75 -15.47 -10.86 -3.93
C PHE A 75 -15.26 -12.18 -3.18
N ILE A 76 -14.50 -12.12 -2.08
CA ILE A 76 -14.30 -13.21 -1.12
C ILE A 76 -14.65 -12.69 0.26
N LYS A 77 -15.38 -13.49 1.03
CA LYS A 77 -15.57 -13.27 2.47
C LYS A 77 -14.85 -14.38 3.22
N GLU A 78 -13.99 -13.99 4.15
CA GLU A 78 -13.43 -14.90 5.15
C GLU A 78 -13.89 -14.48 6.55
N LYS A 79 -14.24 -15.46 7.38
CA LYS A 79 -14.52 -15.23 8.78
C LYS A 79 -13.20 -15.12 9.52
N ARG A 80 -13.01 -14.03 10.26
CA ARG A 80 -11.77 -13.72 11.00
C ARG A 80 -12.10 -13.32 12.41
N ASN A 81 -11.20 -13.66 13.33
CA ASN A 81 -11.30 -13.17 14.69
C ASN A 81 -10.71 -11.76 14.72
N MET A 82 -11.42 -10.82 15.31
CA MET A 82 -10.96 -9.46 15.50
C MET A 82 -10.76 -9.19 16.98
N PHE A 83 -9.61 -8.67 17.34
CA PHE A 83 -9.32 -8.16 18.67
C PHE A 83 -8.86 -6.71 18.58
N TYR A 84 -8.81 -6.05 19.73
CA TYR A 84 -8.42 -4.65 19.82
C TYR A 84 -7.19 -4.51 20.69
N LEU A 85 -6.31 -3.59 20.29
CA LEU A 85 -5.15 -3.19 21.06
C LEU A 85 -5.28 -1.72 21.42
N THR A 86 -5.02 -1.41 22.69
CA THR A 86 -5.00 -0.04 23.20
C THR A 86 -3.54 0.34 23.45
N ASN A 87 -3.08 1.38 22.76
CA ASN A 87 -1.74 1.89 22.90
C ASN A 87 -1.64 2.79 24.16
N ASN A 88 -0.42 3.17 24.57
CA ASN A 88 -0.17 3.91 25.82
C ASN A 88 -0.79 5.33 25.85
N ASP A 89 -1.20 5.86 24.71
CA ASP A 89 -1.94 7.12 24.59
C ASP A 89 -3.46 6.97 24.76
N GLY A 90 -3.94 5.77 25.08
CA GLY A 90 -5.36 5.44 25.17
C GLY A 90 -6.04 5.22 23.81
N GLY A 91 -5.35 5.42 22.69
CA GLY A 91 -5.87 5.18 21.37
C GLY A 91 -5.98 3.68 21.06
N ARG A 92 -7.12 3.28 20.48
CA ARG A 92 -7.41 1.89 20.14
C ARG A 92 -7.41 1.65 18.63
N PHE A 93 -6.90 0.50 18.22
CA PHE A 93 -6.99 0.01 16.85
C PHE A 93 -7.38 -1.48 16.84
N SER A 94 -7.97 -1.93 15.74
CA SER A 94 -8.40 -3.32 15.59
C SER A 94 -7.44 -4.11 14.72
N VAL A 95 -7.30 -5.39 15.05
CA VAL A 95 -6.48 -6.36 14.33
C VAL A 95 -7.32 -7.59 14.09
N THR A 96 -7.38 -8.04 12.84
CA THR A 96 -7.94 -9.35 12.52
C THR A 96 -6.83 -10.37 12.47
N VAL A 97 -7.04 -11.54 13.07
CA VAL A 97 -6.13 -12.67 12.96
C VAL A 97 -6.81 -13.83 12.25
N SER A 98 -6.10 -14.40 11.29
CA SER A 98 -6.37 -15.74 10.81
C SER A 98 -5.35 -16.69 11.39
N GLU A 99 -5.83 -17.53 12.31
CA GLU A 99 -5.01 -18.52 12.99
C GLU A 99 -4.59 -19.65 12.05
N ASN A 100 -3.30 -19.97 12.13
CA ASN A 100 -2.65 -21.16 11.58
C ASN A 100 -1.59 -21.57 12.63
N GLU A 101 -1.43 -22.86 12.88
CA GLU A 101 -0.37 -23.35 13.77
C GLU A 101 0.98 -23.32 13.05
N THR A 102 1.63 -22.15 13.09
CA THR A 102 2.90 -21.89 12.40
C THR A 102 3.79 -20.92 13.17
N LEU A 103 5.08 -20.93 12.84
CA LEU A 103 6.09 -19.97 13.30
C LEU A 103 6.27 -18.80 12.31
N GLU A 104 5.61 -18.84 11.15
CA GLU A 104 5.68 -17.78 10.16
C GLU A 104 4.49 -16.82 10.34
N ASN A 105 4.76 -15.66 10.94
CA ASN A 105 3.76 -14.62 11.13
C ASN A 105 3.92 -13.55 10.06
N ILE A 106 2.81 -12.99 9.57
CA ILE A 106 2.83 -11.86 8.64
C ILE A 106 1.80 -10.81 9.04
N ILE A 107 2.23 -9.55 9.07
CA ILE A 107 1.36 -8.41 9.32
C ILE A 107 1.00 -7.76 7.98
N ILE A 108 -0.29 -7.59 7.71
CA ILE A 108 -0.80 -6.85 6.57
C ILE A 108 -1.32 -5.48 7.02
N ILE A 109 -0.91 -4.41 6.33
CA ILE A 109 -1.43 -3.06 6.53
C ILE A 109 -2.07 -2.55 5.23
N HIS A 110 -3.33 -2.19 5.31
CA HIS A 110 -4.12 -1.71 4.18
C HIS A 110 -3.72 -0.28 3.74
N GLY A 111 -4.17 0.14 2.56
CA GLY A 111 -4.01 1.51 2.06
C GLY A 111 -5.00 2.51 2.66
N PHE A 112 -4.91 3.77 2.24
CA PHE A 112 -5.89 4.78 2.64
C PHE A 112 -7.31 4.47 2.10
N ALA A 113 -8.34 4.86 2.85
CA ALA A 113 -9.76 4.60 2.53
C ALA A 113 -10.08 3.11 2.28
N SER A 114 -9.40 2.23 3.03
CA SER A 114 -9.50 0.77 2.97
C SER A 114 -9.59 0.20 4.39
N SER A 115 -9.65 -1.13 4.52
CA SER A 115 -9.70 -1.85 5.80
C SER A 115 -9.23 -3.30 5.57
N CYS A 116 -9.13 -4.09 6.64
CA CYS A 116 -8.88 -5.53 6.54
C CYS A 116 -9.94 -6.29 5.73
N ASP A 117 -11.16 -5.75 5.58
CA ASP A 117 -12.24 -6.34 4.75
C ASP A 117 -12.14 -5.99 3.26
N SER A 118 -11.16 -5.19 2.87
CA SER A 118 -10.98 -4.87 1.45
C SER A 118 -10.58 -6.11 0.66
N THR A 119 -11.12 -6.23 -0.55
CA THR A 119 -11.04 -7.45 -1.36
C THR A 119 -9.60 -7.87 -1.65
N TYR A 120 -8.71 -6.95 -2.01
CA TYR A 120 -7.29 -7.27 -2.18
C TYR A 120 -6.64 -7.82 -0.89
N VAL A 121 -6.99 -7.29 0.29
CA VAL A 121 -6.44 -7.76 1.59
C VAL A 121 -6.89 -9.19 1.88
N VAL A 122 -8.20 -9.45 1.78
CA VAL A 122 -8.78 -10.78 2.02
C VAL A 122 -8.21 -11.82 1.04
N ASN A 123 -8.09 -11.46 -0.24
CA ASN A 123 -7.49 -12.34 -1.25
C ASN A 123 -6.03 -12.68 -0.91
N PHE A 124 -5.26 -11.70 -0.46
CA PHE A 124 -3.86 -11.90 -0.09
C PHE A 124 -3.72 -12.74 1.18
N GLU A 125 -4.53 -12.45 2.20
CA GLU A 125 -4.62 -13.22 3.44
C GLU A 125 -4.89 -14.70 3.15
N LYS A 126 -5.91 -15.00 2.32
CA LYS A 126 -6.19 -16.37 1.88
C LYS A 126 -4.97 -17.04 1.24
N LYS A 127 -4.26 -16.34 0.34
CA LYS A 127 -3.07 -16.88 -0.31
C LYS A 127 -1.92 -17.15 0.66
N LEU A 128 -1.72 -16.28 1.64
CA LEU A 128 -0.70 -16.45 2.67
C LEU A 128 -1.03 -17.64 3.58
N LYS A 129 -2.31 -17.81 3.95
CA LYS A 129 -2.76 -18.97 4.73
C LYS A 129 -2.56 -20.29 3.99
N GLU A 130 -2.89 -20.32 2.69
CA GLU A 130 -2.63 -21.48 1.82
C GLU A 130 -1.13 -21.82 1.76
N ASN A 131 -0.24 -20.88 2.11
CA ASN A 131 1.21 -21.05 2.19
C ASN A 131 1.72 -21.10 3.65
N ASN A 132 0.88 -21.51 4.60
CA ASN A 132 1.22 -21.77 6.00
C ASN A 132 1.72 -20.56 6.82
N TYR A 133 1.21 -19.36 6.53
CA TYR A 133 1.41 -18.17 7.36
C TYR A 133 0.24 -17.95 8.33
N ARG A 134 0.54 -17.47 9.54
CA ARG A 134 -0.43 -16.82 10.45
C ARG A 134 -0.50 -15.35 10.06
N VAL A 135 -1.71 -14.88 9.75
CA VAL A 135 -1.89 -13.53 9.19
C VAL A 135 -2.56 -12.62 10.22
N PHE A 136 -1.92 -11.49 10.49
CA PHE A 136 -2.48 -10.38 11.26
C PHE A 136 -2.75 -9.21 10.32
N CYS A 137 -4.02 -8.84 10.11
CA CYS A 137 -4.35 -7.65 9.34
C CYS A 137 -4.68 -6.51 10.31
N MET A 138 -3.90 -5.43 10.26
CA MET A 138 -4.05 -4.27 11.12
C MET A 138 -4.94 -3.21 10.45
N ASN A 139 -5.99 -2.76 11.14
CA ASN A 139 -6.71 -1.57 10.75
C ASN A 139 -6.08 -0.33 11.37
N MET A 140 -6.06 0.76 10.61
CA MET A 140 -5.66 2.08 11.11
C MET A 140 -6.70 2.61 12.12
N ARG A 141 -6.30 3.50 13.05
CA ARG A 141 -7.22 4.08 14.05
C ARG A 141 -8.47 4.68 13.42
N GLY A 142 -9.64 4.43 14.00
CA GLY A 142 -10.92 4.88 13.43
C GLY A 142 -11.41 4.07 12.22
N VAL A 143 -10.68 3.03 11.80
CA VAL A 143 -11.11 2.06 10.77
C VAL A 143 -11.47 0.75 11.44
N GLN A 144 -12.71 0.30 11.30
CA GLN A 144 -13.22 -0.92 11.97
C GLN A 144 -12.99 -0.93 13.49
N CYS A 145 -12.85 0.26 14.09
CA CYS A 145 -12.69 0.53 15.50
C CYS A 145 -13.13 1.98 15.73
N GLU A 146 -13.86 2.23 16.81
CA GLU A 146 -14.18 3.59 17.23
C GLU A 146 -12.93 4.34 17.68
N LEU A 147 -12.95 5.66 17.48
CA LEU A 147 -11.85 6.55 17.85
C LEU A 147 -12.14 7.18 19.22
N GLU A 148 -11.34 6.80 20.22
CA GLU A 148 -11.53 7.23 21.62
C GLU A 148 -10.67 8.45 21.99
N THR A 149 -9.70 8.82 21.14
CA THR A 149 -8.81 9.98 21.31
C THR A 149 -8.77 10.82 20.03
N PRO A 150 -8.32 12.10 20.07
CA PRO A 150 -8.15 12.88 18.84
C PRO A 150 -7.09 12.31 17.89
N GLU A 151 -6.12 11.55 18.40
CA GLU A 151 -5.03 10.95 17.61
C GLU A 151 -5.54 9.83 16.69
N PHE A 152 -5.82 10.18 15.43
CA PHE A 152 -6.10 9.25 14.35
C PHE A 152 -4.81 8.80 13.62
N PHE A 153 -4.91 8.24 12.41
CA PHE A 153 -3.72 7.86 11.63
C PHE A 153 -3.28 8.98 10.66
N HIS A 154 -1.99 9.06 10.34
CA HIS A 154 -1.48 9.96 9.30
C HIS A 154 -0.45 9.27 8.39
N ILE A 155 0.12 10.01 7.43
CA ILE A 155 0.98 9.48 6.35
C ILE A 155 2.23 8.68 6.81
N GLY A 156 2.67 8.83 8.07
CA GLY A 156 3.87 8.18 8.61
C GLY A 156 3.68 7.63 10.02
N TYR A 157 2.46 7.22 10.36
CA TYR A 157 2.07 6.80 11.70
C TYR A 157 2.53 5.35 12.01
N THR A 158 3.77 5.21 12.48
CA THR A 158 4.41 3.90 12.75
C THR A 158 4.21 3.38 14.18
N LYS A 159 3.60 4.20 15.06
CA LYS A 159 3.46 3.93 16.50
C LYS A 159 2.61 2.68 16.79
N ASP A 160 1.48 2.53 16.13
CA ASP A 160 0.61 1.35 16.35
C ASP A 160 1.18 0.08 15.72
N LEU A 161 1.91 0.19 14.60
CA LEU A 161 2.63 -0.95 14.03
C LEU A 161 3.70 -1.48 14.99
N LYS A 162 4.46 -0.58 15.63
CA LYS A 162 5.40 -0.94 16.69
C LYS A 162 4.70 -1.72 17.81
N PHE A 163 3.58 -1.19 18.30
CA PHE A 163 2.82 -1.80 19.39
C PHE A 163 2.30 -3.20 19.02
N LEU A 164 1.78 -3.38 17.80
CA LEU A 164 1.34 -4.68 17.31
C LEU A 164 2.50 -5.68 17.21
N ILE A 165 3.67 -5.26 16.74
CA ILE A 165 4.86 -6.12 16.67
C ILE A 165 5.29 -6.58 18.07
N GLU A 166 5.32 -5.66 19.04
CA GLU A 166 5.64 -5.99 20.43
C GLU A 166 4.62 -7.00 21.00
N TYR A 167 3.32 -6.76 20.79
CA TYR A 167 2.26 -7.70 21.16
C TYR A 167 2.46 -9.09 20.53
N ILE A 168 2.77 -9.16 19.23
CA ILE A 168 2.99 -10.45 18.55
C ILE A 168 4.23 -11.15 19.09
N ILE A 169 5.30 -10.43 19.41
CA ILE A 169 6.53 -11.01 19.96
C ILE A 169 6.28 -11.64 21.34
N GLU A 170 5.44 -11.02 22.16
CA GLU A 170 5.08 -11.47 23.50
C GLU A 170 4.14 -12.68 23.49
N ASN A 171 3.18 -12.72 22.53
CA ASN A 171 2.10 -13.70 22.53
C ASN A 171 2.28 -14.84 21.52
N TYR A 172 3.17 -14.68 20.53
CA TYR A 172 3.38 -15.65 19.46
C TYR A 172 4.87 -15.93 19.24
N GLN A 173 5.18 -17.17 18.86
CA GLN A 173 6.53 -17.60 18.51
C GLN A 173 6.83 -17.37 17.01
N GLY A 174 8.13 -17.41 16.66
CA GLY A 174 8.59 -17.40 15.27
C GLY A 174 8.68 -16.02 14.60
N ASN A 175 9.13 -15.96 13.36
CA ASN A 175 9.48 -14.68 12.72
C ASN A 175 8.25 -13.90 12.24
N ILE A 176 8.45 -12.60 11.98
CA ILE A 176 7.42 -11.67 11.52
C ILE A 176 7.87 -11.07 10.18
N SER A 177 7.04 -11.22 9.16
CA SER A 177 7.17 -10.49 7.89
C SER A 177 6.14 -9.36 7.83
N LEU A 178 6.43 -8.30 7.10
CA LEU A 178 5.55 -7.13 6.99
C LEU A 178 5.13 -6.92 5.54
N LEU A 179 3.82 -6.82 5.27
CA LEU A 179 3.27 -6.53 3.94
C LEU A 179 2.34 -5.32 4.00
N GLY A 180 2.57 -4.33 3.15
CA GLY A 180 1.76 -3.12 3.14
C GLY A 180 1.42 -2.66 1.75
N PHE A 181 0.21 -2.12 1.61
CA PHE A 181 -0.30 -1.58 0.36
C PHE A 181 -0.47 -0.07 0.48
N SER A 182 -0.02 0.67 -0.52
CA SER A 182 -0.15 2.12 -0.57
C SER A 182 0.39 2.78 0.72
N LEU A 183 -0.47 3.47 1.47
CA LEU A 183 -0.13 4.07 2.75
C LEU A 183 0.48 3.05 3.75
N GLY A 184 -0.06 1.83 3.83
CA GLY A 184 0.47 0.79 4.72
C GLY A 184 1.89 0.35 4.36
N GLY A 185 2.24 0.31 3.07
CA GLY A 185 3.61 -0.02 2.65
C GLY A 185 4.58 1.15 2.89
N SER A 186 4.08 2.38 2.88
CA SER A 186 4.84 3.57 3.28
C SER A 186 5.19 3.51 4.77
N TRP A 187 4.25 3.11 5.62
CA TRP A 187 4.48 2.89 7.05
C TRP A 187 5.52 1.82 7.30
N ILE A 188 5.41 0.67 6.63
CA ILE A 188 6.38 -0.43 6.78
C ILE A 188 7.78 0.02 6.37
N THR A 189 7.90 0.69 5.22
CA THR A 189 9.20 1.15 4.73
C THR A 189 9.83 2.16 5.69
N LYS A 190 9.04 3.12 6.20
CA LYS A 190 9.48 4.06 7.23
C LYS A 190 9.88 3.34 8.52
N PHE A 191 9.03 2.45 9.01
CA PHE A 191 9.23 1.69 10.25
C PHE A 191 10.55 0.89 10.23
N LEU A 192 10.83 0.18 9.13
CA LEU A 192 12.04 -0.63 9.01
C LEU A 192 13.33 0.19 9.04
N GLY A 193 13.30 1.45 8.62
CA GLY A 193 14.44 2.36 8.73
C GLY A 193 14.49 3.11 10.06
N GLU A 194 13.33 3.52 10.59
CA GLU A 194 13.20 4.28 11.84
C GLU A 194 13.59 3.44 13.08
N TYR A 195 13.27 2.15 13.07
CA TYR A 195 13.51 1.25 14.20
C TYR A 195 14.63 0.24 13.95
N SER A 196 15.48 0.46 12.95
CA SER A 196 16.50 -0.50 12.50
C SER A 196 17.45 -0.99 13.60
N ASP A 197 17.65 -0.20 14.66
CA ASP A 197 18.52 -0.46 15.80
C ASP A 197 17.84 -1.20 16.97
N LYS A 198 16.51 -1.39 16.93
CA LYS A 198 15.76 -1.95 18.06
C LYS A 198 15.87 -3.47 18.16
N ASN A 199 15.90 -3.98 19.39
CA ASN A 199 16.03 -5.42 19.65
C ASN A 199 14.90 -6.26 19.03
N PHE A 200 13.66 -5.75 18.98
CA PHE A 200 12.55 -6.46 18.37
C PHE A 200 12.76 -6.72 16.87
N MET A 201 13.63 -5.94 16.19
CA MET A 201 13.97 -6.16 14.78
C MET A 201 14.62 -7.52 14.53
N LYS A 202 15.15 -8.19 15.57
CA LYS A 202 15.67 -9.57 15.45
C LYS A 202 14.59 -10.57 15.02
N ARG A 203 13.32 -10.34 15.41
CA ARG A 203 12.16 -11.16 15.01
C ARG A 203 11.58 -10.75 13.65
N ILE A 204 12.02 -9.62 13.08
CA ILE A 204 11.55 -9.17 11.76
C ILE A 204 12.41 -9.79 10.66
N LYS A 205 11.75 -10.50 9.73
CA LYS A 205 12.38 -11.23 8.62
C LYS A 205 12.61 -10.32 7.42
N CYS A 206 11.53 -9.73 6.89
CA CYS A 206 11.54 -8.87 5.72
C CYS A 206 10.31 -7.95 5.67
N GLY A 207 10.33 -6.99 4.75
CA GLY A 207 9.21 -6.08 4.45
C GLY A 207 8.85 -6.05 2.97
N MET A 208 7.58 -5.82 2.67
CA MET A 208 7.06 -5.70 1.31
C MET A 208 6.13 -4.49 1.22
N ALA A 209 6.43 -3.57 0.30
CA ALA A 209 5.69 -2.34 0.09
C ALA A 209 5.17 -2.29 -1.36
N ILE A 210 3.84 -2.37 -1.51
CA ILE A 210 3.17 -2.44 -2.80
C ILE A 210 2.56 -1.08 -3.11
N SER A 211 2.93 -0.49 -4.25
CA SER A 211 2.46 0.80 -4.76
C SER A 211 2.44 1.91 -3.72
N SER A 212 3.52 1.99 -2.95
CA SER A 212 3.59 2.86 -1.77
C SER A 212 4.15 4.24 -2.10
N PRO A 213 3.49 5.34 -1.70
CA PRO A 213 4.07 6.67 -1.80
C PRO A 213 5.21 6.85 -0.78
N LEU A 214 6.46 6.91 -1.26
CA LEU A 214 7.64 6.92 -0.36
C LEU A 214 8.17 8.32 -0.04
N ASP A 215 7.75 9.35 -0.80
CA ASP A 215 8.22 10.73 -0.67
C ASP A 215 7.03 11.71 -0.69
N PHE A 216 6.36 11.83 0.46
CA PHE A 216 5.22 12.74 0.64
C PHE A 216 5.60 14.21 0.49
N HIS A 217 6.86 14.59 0.77
CA HIS A 217 7.33 15.95 0.52
C HIS A 217 7.44 16.26 -0.98
N HIS A 218 7.85 15.28 -1.79
CA HIS A 218 7.78 15.43 -3.25
C HIS A 218 6.33 15.46 -3.75
N ILE A 219 5.47 14.57 -3.24
CA ILE A 219 4.06 14.49 -3.62
C ILE A 219 3.33 15.80 -3.30
N SER A 220 3.54 16.38 -2.12
CA SER A 220 2.91 17.65 -1.75
C SER A 220 3.31 18.82 -2.65
N LYS A 221 4.51 18.77 -3.25
CA LYS A 221 4.95 19.72 -4.29
C LYS A 221 4.33 19.43 -5.66
N LEU A 222 4.09 18.17 -6.01
CA LEU A 222 3.37 17.83 -7.25
C LEU A 222 1.90 18.25 -7.17
N GLU A 223 1.31 18.19 -5.98
CA GLU A 223 -0.05 18.62 -5.70
C GLU A 223 -0.28 20.12 -5.86
N THR A 224 0.76 20.95 -6.05
CA THR A 224 0.60 22.35 -6.46
C THR A 224 0.30 22.48 -7.96
N ASN A 225 0.53 21.44 -8.76
CA ASN A 225 0.12 21.40 -10.16
C ASN A 225 -1.41 21.31 -10.26
N LEU A 226 -2.03 22.21 -11.03
CA LEU A 226 -3.48 22.32 -11.15
C LEU A 226 -4.17 20.99 -11.52
N LEU A 227 -3.60 20.20 -12.42
CA LEU A 227 -4.19 18.92 -12.84
C LEU A 227 -4.20 17.90 -11.70
N HIS A 228 -3.08 17.78 -10.96
CA HIS A 228 -2.96 16.83 -9.87
C HIS A 228 -3.79 17.28 -8.65
N LYS A 229 -3.79 18.60 -8.36
CA LYS A 229 -4.63 19.25 -7.35
C LYS A 229 -6.11 18.98 -7.59
N LEU A 230 -6.58 19.13 -8.83
CA LEU A 230 -8.00 18.99 -9.19
C LEU A 230 -8.47 17.53 -9.28
N THR A 231 -7.56 16.54 -9.25
CA THR A 231 -7.89 15.12 -9.42
C THR A 231 -7.64 14.31 -8.15
N ILE A 232 -6.45 13.71 -8.01
CA ILE A 232 -6.13 12.74 -6.96
C ILE A 232 -6.20 13.38 -5.58
N ASN A 233 -5.61 14.56 -5.43
CA ASN A 233 -5.55 15.24 -4.14
C ASN A 233 -6.96 15.52 -3.58
N ARG A 234 -7.86 16.11 -4.39
CA ARG A 234 -9.26 16.34 -3.98
C ARG A 234 -10.00 15.07 -3.63
N ILE A 235 -9.76 13.96 -4.33
CA ILE A 235 -10.37 12.67 -4.01
C ILE A 235 -9.89 12.17 -2.64
N VAL A 236 -8.58 12.23 -2.39
CA VAL A 236 -7.97 11.84 -1.10
C VAL A 236 -8.47 12.75 0.03
N ALA A 237 -8.46 14.08 -0.19
CA ALA A 237 -8.93 15.07 0.76
C ALA A 237 -10.41 14.86 1.12
N ASN A 238 -11.28 14.60 0.13
CA ASN A 238 -12.70 14.33 0.39
C ASN A 238 -12.90 13.06 1.22
N LYS A 239 -12.12 12.01 0.98
CA LYS A 239 -12.18 10.78 1.79
C LYS A 239 -11.67 11.01 3.21
N LEU A 240 -10.61 11.79 3.38
CA LEU A 240 -10.05 12.10 4.69
C LEU A 240 -11.00 13.01 5.48
N LYS A 241 -11.59 13.98 4.80
CA LYS A 241 -12.65 14.84 5.33
C LYS A 241 -13.87 14.03 5.79
N GLN A 242 -14.36 13.10 4.98
CA GLN A 242 -15.46 12.20 5.38
C GLN A 242 -15.11 11.41 6.65
N PHE A 243 -13.88 10.91 6.74
CA PHE A 243 -13.38 10.25 7.95
C PHE A 243 -13.37 11.19 9.16
N ILE A 244 -12.84 12.41 9.01
CA ILE A 244 -12.76 13.39 10.09
C ILE A 244 -14.15 13.81 10.58
N LEU A 245 -15.08 14.06 9.65
CA LEU A 245 -16.46 14.43 9.96
C LEU A 245 -17.21 13.32 10.73
N LYS A 246 -16.84 12.05 10.54
CA LYS A 246 -17.39 10.93 11.32
C LYS A 246 -17.02 11.02 12.80
N TYR A 247 -15.90 11.66 13.13
CA TYR A 247 -15.32 11.68 14.49
C TYR A 247 -15.18 13.10 15.03
N PRO A 248 -16.22 13.66 15.67
CA PRO A 248 -16.19 15.00 16.24
C PRO A 248 -15.04 15.31 17.19
N ILE A 249 -14.52 14.29 17.87
CA ILE A 249 -13.36 14.41 18.76
C ILE A 249 -12.11 14.97 18.05
N ILE A 250 -11.94 14.69 16.75
CA ILE A 250 -10.79 15.15 15.97
C ILE A 250 -10.84 16.66 15.77
N TYR A 251 -11.89 17.17 15.11
CA TYR A 251 -11.93 18.57 14.72
C TYR A 251 -12.27 19.52 15.88
N LYS A 252 -13.03 19.04 16.89
CA LYS A 252 -13.26 19.82 18.12
C LYS A 252 -11.98 20.02 18.92
N HIS A 253 -11.06 19.05 18.92
CA HIS A 253 -9.75 19.22 19.55
C HIS A 253 -8.94 20.36 18.91
N CYS A 254 -9.15 20.61 17.62
CA CYS A 254 -8.51 21.70 16.88
C CYS A 254 -9.28 23.04 16.92
N ASN A 255 -10.33 23.15 17.75
CA ASN A 255 -11.24 24.29 17.82
C ASN A 255 -11.91 24.62 16.47
N LEU A 256 -12.21 23.60 15.66
CA LEU A 256 -12.92 23.76 14.39
C LEU A 256 -14.39 23.34 14.54
N SER A 257 -15.26 23.96 13.76
CA SER A 257 -16.63 23.52 13.54
C SER A 257 -16.72 22.51 12.40
N GLU A 258 -17.88 21.86 12.26
CA GLU A 258 -18.13 20.97 11.12
C GLU A 258 -18.03 21.73 9.78
N ASN A 259 -18.51 22.98 9.73
CA ASN A 259 -18.44 23.82 8.53
C ASN A 259 -17.00 24.16 8.15
N ASP A 260 -16.12 24.40 9.14
CA ASP A 260 -14.70 24.63 8.88
C ASP A 260 -14.07 23.41 8.21
N VAL A 261 -14.38 22.21 8.71
CA VAL A 261 -13.92 20.95 8.11
C VAL A 261 -14.48 20.76 6.70
N GLN A 262 -15.76 21.10 6.47
CA GLN A 262 -16.38 21.00 5.15
C GLN A 262 -15.67 21.85 4.08
N ASN A 263 -15.15 23.02 4.47
CA ASN A 263 -14.43 23.95 3.61
C ASN A 263 -13.01 23.51 3.23
N LEU A 264 -12.43 22.55 3.96
CA LEU A 264 -11.12 21.97 3.61
C LEU A 264 -11.24 21.17 2.30
N SER A 265 -10.44 21.55 1.31
CA SER A 265 -10.63 21.14 -0.08
C SER A 265 -9.49 20.29 -0.62
N ILE A 266 -8.29 20.44 -0.06
CA ILE A 266 -7.09 19.67 -0.41
C ILE A 266 -6.46 19.03 0.82
N THR A 267 -5.59 18.03 0.63
CA THR A 267 -4.94 17.32 1.74
C THR A 267 -4.11 18.27 2.61
N GLN A 268 -3.48 19.27 2.00
CA GLN A 268 -2.70 20.29 2.68
C GLN A 268 -3.54 21.09 3.69
N ASP A 269 -4.78 21.45 3.33
CA ASP A 269 -5.67 22.19 4.23
C ASP A 269 -5.97 21.36 5.50
N ILE A 270 -6.19 20.06 5.32
CA ILE A 270 -6.46 19.12 6.42
C ILE A 270 -5.20 18.91 7.26
N ASP A 271 -4.06 18.71 6.61
CA ASP A 271 -2.79 18.51 7.29
C ASP A 271 -2.42 19.72 8.16
N GLU A 272 -2.54 20.94 7.61
CA GLU A 272 -2.21 22.19 8.31
C GLU A 272 -3.18 22.49 9.47
N ASN A 273 -4.49 22.34 9.23
CA ASN A 273 -5.50 22.76 10.20
C ASN A 273 -5.83 21.70 11.25
N ILE A 274 -5.56 20.43 10.97
CA ILE A 274 -5.96 19.29 11.80
C ILE A 274 -4.76 18.42 12.16
N THR A 275 -4.13 17.77 11.18
CA THR A 275 -3.10 16.75 11.46
C THR A 275 -1.92 17.34 12.23
N MET A 276 -1.36 18.47 11.77
CA MET A 276 -0.24 19.10 12.43
C MET A 276 -0.54 19.54 13.86
N LYS A 277 -1.77 20.03 14.13
CA LYS A 277 -2.17 20.46 15.47
C LYS A 277 -2.29 19.30 16.44
N ILE A 278 -2.89 18.19 16.02
CA ILE A 278 -3.04 16.99 16.86
C ILE A 278 -1.67 16.36 17.15
N PHE A 279 -0.78 16.31 16.16
CA PHE A 279 0.52 15.65 16.28
C PHE A 279 1.69 16.60 16.59
N ASN A 280 1.39 17.86 16.90
CA ASN A 280 2.35 18.90 17.32
C ASN A 280 3.53 19.09 16.35
N TYR A 281 3.26 19.14 15.04
CA TYR A 281 4.26 19.50 14.04
C TYR A 281 4.38 21.02 13.90
N SER A 282 5.61 21.53 13.74
CA SER A 282 5.84 22.98 13.68
C SER A 282 5.57 23.55 12.28
N THR A 283 5.90 22.78 11.23
CA THR A 283 5.72 23.20 9.83
C THR A 283 5.23 22.04 8.96
N MET A 284 4.53 22.36 7.86
CA MET A 284 4.13 21.38 6.85
C MET A 284 5.33 20.65 6.22
N GLU A 285 6.43 21.37 6.03
CA GLU A 285 7.67 20.79 5.50
C GLU A 285 8.25 19.75 6.46
N GLU A 286 8.34 20.07 7.76
CA GLU A 286 8.75 19.12 8.80
C GLU A 286 7.86 17.87 8.78
N TYR A 287 6.53 18.07 8.77
CA TYR A 287 5.55 16.98 8.73
C TYR A 287 5.77 16.05 7.54
N TYR A 288 5.86 16.59 6.30
CA TYR A 288 6.04 15.75 5.12
C TYR A 288 7.40 15.08 5.06
N ILE A 289 8.48 15.78 5.44
CA ILE A 289 9.84 15.20 5.41
C ILE A 289 9.96 14.08 6.45
N LYS A 290 9.55 14.33 7.70
CA LYS A 290 9.64 13.34 8.80
C LYS A 290 8.83 12.08 8.50
N ASN A 291 7.72 12.22 7.79
CA ASN A 291 6.82 11.12 7.50
C ASN A 291 7.03 10.47 6.13
N SER A 292 7.97 10.96 5.33
CA SER A 292 8.36 10.32 4.08
C SER A 292 9.31 9.15 4.32
N ALA A 293 8.93 7.93 3.94
CA ALA A 293 9.76 6.74 4.15
C ALA A 293 11.17 6.85 3.53
N VAL A 294 11.30 7.57 2.40
CA VAL A 294 12.58 7.77 1.69
C VAL A 294 13.67 8.41 2.57
N THR A 295 13.32 9.13 3.64
CA THR A 295 14.31 9.73 4.54
C THR A 295 15.01 8.69 5.40
N ASN A 296 14.36 7.57 5.73
CA ASN A 296 14.91 6.50 6.55
C ASN A 296 15.39 5.27 5.76
N MET A 297 15.17 5.21 4.44
CA MET A 297 15.51 4.04 3.62
C MET A 297 16.99 3.62 3.68
N HIS A 298 17.90 4.57 3.91
CA HIS A 298 19.33 4.28 4.05
C HIS A 298 19.69 3.50 5.33
N LEU A 299 18.82 3.52 6.35
CA LEU A 299 19.00 2.82 7.63
C LEU A 299 18.45 1.38 7.61
N ILE A 300 17.66 1.03 6.58
CA ILE A 300 17.03 -0.29 6.47
C ILE A 300 18.10 -1.38 6.42
N ASN A 301 18.07 -2.29 7.39
CA ASN A 301 18.98 -3.43 7.53
C ASN A 301 18.30 -4.80 7.32
N LYS A 302 17.01 -4.80 6.94
CA LYS A 302 16.23 -6.00 6.61
C LYS A 302 15.91 -6.04 5.12
N PRO A 303 15.80 -7.22 4.50
CA PRO A 303 15.32 -7.35 3.13
C PRO A 303 13.97 -6.64 2.94
N VAL A 304 13.88 -5.79 1.93
CA VAL A 304 12.66 -5.06 1.56
C VAL A 304 12.40 -5.19 0.08
N LEU A 305 11.20 -5.64 -0.28
CA LEU A 305 10.68 -5.63 -1.65
C LEU A 305 9.73 -4.45 -1.84
N ILE A 306 10.02 -3.59 -2.80
CA ILE A 306 9.15 -2.48 -3.19
C ILE A 306 8.67 -2.76 -4.62
N ILE A 307 7.36 -2.77 -4.85
CA ILE A 307 6.79 -2.94 -6.19
C ILE A 307 5.95 -1.72 -6.54
N ILE A 308 6.26 -1.04 -7.64
CA ILE A 308 5.54 0.15 -8.13
C ILE A 308 5.26 -0.02 -9.63
N SER A 309 4.17 0.55 -10.15
CA SER A 309 3.95 0.64 -11.59
C SER A 309 4.27 2.02 -12.16
N GLU A 310 4.76 2.09 -13.39
CA GLU A 310 5.04 3.38 -14.06
C GLU A 310 3.78 4.21 -14.34
N ASP A 311 2.61 3.56 -14.40
CA ASP A 311 1.32 4.21 -14.62
C ASP A 311 0.56 4.53 -13.32
N ASP A 312 1.19 4.38 -12.14
CA ASP A 312 0.65 4.81 -10.85
C ASP A 312 0.85 6.32 -10.63
N MET A 313 -0.26 7.06 -10.62
CA MET A 313 -0.25 8.50 -10.38
C MET A 313 -0.31 8.88 -8.89
N VAL A 314 -0.58 7.93 -7.98
CA VAL A 314 -0.66 8.17 -6.52
C VAL A 314 0.71 8.02 -5.87
N SER A 315 1.52 7.07 -6.36
CA SER A 315 2.84 6.74 -5.81
C SER A 315 3.96 7.00 -6.82
N PRO A 316 4.18 8.27 -7.23
CA PRO A 316 5.15 8.58 -8.27
C PRO A 316 6.59 8.26 -7.84
N LEU A 317 7.34 7.64 -8.74
CA LEU A 317 8.79 7.51 -8.59
C LEU A 317 9.48 8.85 -8.80
N ASN A 318 10.52 9.10 -8.01
CA ASN A 318 11.38 10.26 -8.18
C ASN A 318 12.86 9.86 -8.02
N LYS A 319 13.77 10.79 -8.36
CA LYS A 319 15.22 10.54 -8.29
C LYS A 319 15.71 10.19 -6.89
N LYS A 320 15.07 10.70 -5.84
CA LYS A 320 15.45 10.45 -4.44
C LYS A 320 15.15 9.00 -4.05
N ILE A 321 13.98 8.49 -4.42
CA ILE A 321 13.57 7.09 -4.21
C ILE A 321 14.50 6.15 -4.98
N LEU A 322 14.76 6.43 -6.26
CA LEU A 322 15.65 5.59 -7.08
C LEU A 322 17.04 5.47 -6.45
N LYS A 323 17.64 6.61 -6.07
CA LYS A 323 18.95 6.62 -5.39
C LYS A 323 18.92 5.89 -4.05
N ALA A 324 17.84 6.04 -3.26
CA ALA A 324 17.72 5.35 -1.99
C ALA A 324 17.69 3.82 -2.16
N CYS A 325 17.01 3.31 -3.20
CA CYS A 325 17.02 1.89 -3.55
C CYS A 325 18.38 1.43 -4.08
N GLU A 326 19.02 2.22 -4.95
CA GLU A 326 20.34 1.89 -5.52
C GLU A 326 21.43 1.85 -4.45
N ASN A 327 21.34 2.69 -3.42
CA ASN A 327 22.36 2.81 -2.37
C ASN A 327 22.17 1.83 -1.20
N ASN A 328 21.09 1.04 -1.16
CA ASN A 328 20.85 0.08 -0.07
C ASN A 328 20.67 -1.34 -0.61
N LYS A 329 21.65 -2.20 -0.32
CA LYS A 329 21.68 -3.62 -0.72
C LYS A 329 20.53 -4.48 -0.18
N ASN A 330 19.83 -4.00 0.85
CA ASN A 330 18.70 -4.71 1.42
C ASN A 330 17.38 -4.40 0.70
N ILE A 331 17.38 -3.45 -0.25
CA ILE A 331 16.16 -3.03 -0.95
C ILE A 331 16.19 -3.56 -2.39
N ILE A 332 15.09 -4.20 -2.79
CA ILE A 332 14.77 -4.50 -4.19
C ILE A 332 13.61 -3.61 -4.60
N LEU A 333 13.79 -2.80 -5.64
CA LEU A 333 12.72 -2.07 -6.29
C LEU A 333 12.36 -2.74 -7.62
N VAL A 334 11.10 -3.12 -7.77
CA VAL A 334 10.51 -3.69 -8.98
C VAL A 334 9.54 -2.69 -9.58
N ILE A 335 9.79 -2.33 -10.84
CA ILE A 335 9.01 -1.35 -11.58
C ILE A 335 8.31 -2.06 -12.74
N THR A 336 6.98 -2.18 -12.67
CA THR A 336 6.19 -2.74 -13.76
C THR A 336 5.74 -1.64 -14.72
N LYS A 337 5.54 -1.97 -16.00
CA LYS A 337 5.04 -0.98 -16.98
C LYS A 337 3.60 -0.56 -16.74
N ARG A 338 2.82 -1.50 -16.18
CA ARG A 338 1.39 -1.40 -15.89
C ARG A 338 1.11 -2.06 -14.54
N GLY A 339 0.01 -1.67 -13.93
CA GLY A 339 -0.46 -2.17 -12.64
C GLY A 339 -1.41 -1.17 -11.98
N GLY A 340 -1.42 0.09 -12.44
CA GLY A 340 -2.11 1.16 -11.74
C GLY A 340 -1.72 1.22 -10.25
N HIS A 341 -2.61 1.71 -9.40
CA HIS A 341 -2.26 1.85 -7.99
C HIS A 341 -2.27 0.51 -7.25
N ILE A 342 -3.20 -0.40 -7.51
CA ILE A 342 -3.21 -1.74 -6.86
C ILE A 342 -3.70 -2.84 -7.82
N GLY A 343 -3.76 -2.53 -9.11
CA GLY A 343 -4.43 -3.30 -10.16
C GLY A 343 -3.56 -4.28 -10.93
N PHE A 344 -2.59 -4.93 -10.28
CA PHE A 344 -1.62 -5.86 -10.90
C PHE A 344 -2.21 -7.22 -11.33
N TYR A 345 -3.47 -7.23 -11.78
CA TYR A 345 -4.19 -8.43 -12.18
C TYR A 345 -3.81 -8.88 -13.59
N GLY A 346 -3.75 -10.19 -13.76
CA GLY A 346 -3.58 -10.80 -15.08
C GLY A 346 -4.91 -10.97 -15.82
N ASN A 347 -4.86 -11.65 -16.97
CA ASN A 347 -6.07 -12.08 -17.68
C ASN A 347 -6.88 -13.14 -16.92
N ASP A 348 -6.23 -13.84 -15.99
CA ASP A 348 -6.91 -14.61 -14.95
C ASP A 348 -7.08 -13.69 -13.73
N LEU A 349 -8.28 -13.15 -13.56
CA LEU A 349 -8.59 -12.21 -12.48
C LEU A 349 -8.52 -12.86 -11.09
N SER A 350 -8.42 -14.18 -10.98
CA SER A 350 -8.23 -14.85 -9.69
C SER A 350 -6.79 -14.73 -9.15
N GLN A 351 -5.87 -14.20 -9.95
CA GLN A 351 -4.45 -14.08 -9.60
C GLN A 351 -3.94 -12.66 -9.85
N SER A 352 -3.10 -12.18 -8.94
CA SER A 352 -2.33 -10.95 -9.11
C SER A 352 -0.84 -11.29 -9.27
N TYR A 353 -0.12 -10.49 -10.08
CA TYR A 353 1.33 -10.57 -10.15
C TYR A 353 1.99 -10.36 -8.78
N ILE A 354 1.40 -9.50 -7.93
CA ILE A 354 1.92 -9.20 -6.59
C ILE A 354 1.83 -10.41 -5.67
N GLU A 355 0.76 -11.20 -5.74
CA GLU A 355 0.59 -12.41 -4.92
C GLU A 355 1.77 -13.37 -5.13
N GLY A 356 2.12 -13.65 -6.39
CA GLY A 356 3.24 -14.52 -6.69
C GLY A 356 4.60 -13.90 -6.37
N ALA A 357 4.78 -12.60 -6.59
CA ALA A 357 6.05 -11.91 -6.30
C ALA A 357 6.35 -11.87 -4.80
N VAL A 358 5.32 -11.63 -3.97
CA VAL A 358 5.44 -11.63 -2.51
C VAL A 358 5.71 -13.05 -1.98
N LEU A 359 4.97 -14.06 -2.45
CA LEU A 359 5.18 -15.44 -2.01
C LEU A 359 6.58 -15.96 -2.38
N ASP A 360 7.09 -15.58 -3.55
CA ASP A 360 8.46 -15.89 -3.96
C ASP A 360 9.46 -15.21 -3.03
N PHE A 361 9.33 -13.90 -2.79
CA PHE A 361 10.22 -13.15 -1.90
C PHE A 361 10.22 -13.71 -0.47
N LEU A 362 9.05 -14.07 0.06
CA LEU A 362 8.89 -14.71 1.38
C LEU A 362 9.53 -16.09 1.50
N LYS A 363 9.75 -16.79 0.38
CA LYS A 363 10.41 -18.11 0.37
C LYS A 363 11.92 -17.99 0.55
N TYR A 364 12.53 -16.91 0.08
CA TYR A 364 13.98 -16.70 0.07
C TYR A 364 14.51 -15.83 1.21
N HIS A 365 13.60 -15.22 1.97
CA HIS A 365 13.90 -14.43 3.16
C HIS A 365 13.16 -15.00 4.34
#